data_AF-A0A6U3B5I7-F1
#
_entry.id   AF-A0A6U3B5I7-F1
#
_cell.length_a   1.000
_cell.length_b   1.000
_cell.length_c   1.000
_cell.angle_alpha   90.00
_cell.angle_beta   90.00
_cell.angle_gamma   90.00
#
_symmetry.space_group_name_H-M   'P 1'
#
loop_
_entity.id
_entity.type
_entity.pdbx_description
1 polymer ?
#
loop_
_entity_poly.entity_id
_entity_poly.type
_entity_poly.pdbx_seq_one_letter_code
_entity_poly.pdbx_strand_id
1 'polypeptide(L)'
;VPSRSFTQSNAQMTLHEFHARRWAMVRQWQVMHRIQPLLWRMSKITGEKPDLKLFQEEFIRTNGRRTPPLPVLNTEQHDKLVPPVMNALCDNDATKISARAQHVRYGSSMTQHIVDAGLFRESIPYTRMLLSSQNLLREEIARSERTMVPNPPDDDEE
;
A
#
# COMPACT_ATOMS: atom_id res chain seq x y z
N VAL A 1 -3.34 37.04 -28.24
CA VAL A 1 -2.55 36.08 -27.45
C VAL A 1 -3.51 35.34 -26.52
N PRO A 2 -4.08 34.18 -26.91
CA PRO A 2 -5.04 33.50 -26.07
C PRO A 2 -4.35 32.65 -25.00
N SER A 3 -4.93 32.76 -23.82
CA SER A 3 -4.67 32.12 -22.54
C SER A 3 -4.33 30.63 -22.61
N ARG A 4 -3.27 30.24 -21.88
CA ARG A 4 -2.97 28.86 -21.51
C ARG A 4 -4.21 28.24 -20.89
N SER A 5 -4.77 27.26 -21.59
CA SER A 5 -5.79 26.36 -21.06
C SER A 5 -5.26 25.73 -19.78
N PHE A 6 -6.01 25.95 -18.70
CA PHE A 6 -6.00 25.14 -17.51
C PHE A 6 -6.39 23.73 -17.96
N THR A 7 -5.43 22.91 -18.35
CA THR A 7 -5.64 21.49 -18.62
C THR A 7 -5.95 20.83 -17.28
N GLN A 8 -7.22 20.89 -16.88
CA GLN A 8 -7.81 20.02 -15.89
C GLN A 8 -7.52 18.59 -16.33
N SER A 9 -6.48 18.00 -15.77
CA SER A 9 -6.32 16.57 -15.59
C SER A 9 -7.40 16.06 -14.62
N ASN A 10 -8.68 16.26 -14.96
CA ASN A 10 -9.76 15.50 -14.39
C ASN A 10 -9.70 14.11 -15.03
N ALA A 11 -8.73 13.31 -14.60
CA ALA A 11 -8.87 11.86 -14.69
C ALA A 11 -10.22 11.55 -14.05
N GLN A 12 -11.18 11.08 -14.85
CA GLN A 12 -12.50 10.70 -14.35
C GLN A 12 -12.31 9.71 -13.20
N MET A 13 -12.52 10.19 -11.98
CA MET A 13 -12.39 9.37 -10.79
C MET A 13 -13.47 8.29 -10.88
N THR A 14 -13.07 7.04 -10.89
CA THR A 14 -14.04 5.94 -10.97
C THR A 14 -14.88 5.91 -9.70
N LEU A 15 -16.09 5.34 -9.78
CA LEU A 15 -16.98 5.22 -8.61
C LEU A 15 -16.27 4.51 -7.43
N HIS A 16 -15.47 3.48 -7.73
CA HIS A 16 -14.65 2.78 -6.74
C HIS A 16 -13.59 3.68 -6.09
N GLU A 17 -12.90 4.53 -6.84
CA GLU A 17 -11.92 5.48 -6.31
C GLU A 17 -12.58 6.53 -5.42
N PHE A 18 -13.78 6.99 -5.79
CA PHE A 18 -14.55 7.92 -4.96
C PHE A 18 -14.94 7.29 -3.61
N HIS A 19 -15.47 6.06 -3.63
CA HIS A 19 -15.82 5.34 -2.41
C HIS A 19 -14.59 5.02 -1.56
N ALA A 20 -13.50 4.56 -2.17
CA ALA A 20 -12.25 4.28 -1.48
C ALA A 20 -11.70 5.54 -0.77
N ARG A 21 -11.75 6.70 -1.43
CA ARG A 21 -11.31 7.97 -0.83
C ARG A 21 -12.19 8.39 0.35
N ARG A 22 -13.52 8.26 0.23
CA ARG A 22 -14.44 8.59 1.32
C ARG A 22 -14.24 7.68 2.52
N TRP A 23 -14.07 6.38 2.28
CA TRP A 23 -13.76 5.41 3.32
C TRP A 23 -12.43 5.72 4.01
N ALA A 24 -11.39 6.01 3.21
CA ALA A 24 -10.07 6.38 3.71
C ALA A 24 -10.12 7.60 4.64
N MET A 25 -10.90 8.63 4.32
CA MET A 25 -11.06 9.81 5.17
C MET A 25 -11.66 9.45 6.54
N VAL A 26 -12.72 8.62 6.56
CA VAL A 26 -13.34 8.15 7.81
C VAL A 26 -12.35 7.33 8.62
N ARG A 27 -11.60 6.44 7.96
CA ARG A 27 -10.63 5.57 8.62
C ARG A 27 -9.45 6.36 9.18
N GLN A 28 -8.91 7.32 8.42
CA GLN A 28 -7.84 8.21 8.87
C GLN A 28 -8.24 9.00 10.10
N TRP A 29 -9.47 9.49 10.17
CA TRP A 29 -9.99 10.16 11.37
C TRP A 29 -9.98 9.21 12.59
N GLN A 30 -10.43 7.97 12.44
CA GLN A 30 -10.41 6.98 13.53
C GLN A 30 -8.98 6.64 13.97
N VAL A 31 -8.06 6.48 13.02
CA VAL A 31 -6.64 6.22 13.29
C VAL A 31 -6.01 7.41 14.00
N MET A 32 -6.33 8.64 13.60
CA MET A 32 -5.79 9.86 14.18
C MET A 32 -5.98 9.89 15.70
N HIS A 33 -7.19 9.59 16.18
CA HIS A 33 -7.48 9.51 17.63
C HIS A 33 -6.65 8.46 18.36
N ARG A 34 -6.26 7.37 17.69
CA ARG A 34 -5.43 6.31 18.28
C ARG A 34 -3.95 6.69 18.34
N ILE A 35 -3.44 7.35 17.31
CA ILE A 35 -2.01 7.67 17.18
C ILE A 35 -1.65 9.03 17.78
N GLN A 36 -2.64 9.90 18.02
CA GLN A 36 -2.42 11.24 18.56
C GLN A 36 -1.59 11.25 19.86
N PRO A 37 -1.81 10.36 20.86
CA PRO A 37 -0.97 10.33 22.06
C PRO A 37 0.49 9.99 21.77
N LEU A 38 0.73 9.09 20.80
CA LEU A 38 2.08 8.70 20.39
C LEU A 38 2.79 9.87 19.70
N LEU A 39 2.14 10.50 18.72
CA LEU A 39 2.71 11.64 18.00
C LEU A 39 2.94 12.83 18.92
N TRP A 40 2.02 13.09 19.85
CA TRP A 40 2.19 14.14 20.87
C TRP A 40 3.38 13.88 21.79
N ARG A 41 3.60 12.62 22.18
CA ARG A 41 4.76 12.25 23.00
C ARG A 41 6.06 12.39 22.21
N MET A 42 6.07 11.94 20.95
CA MET A 42 7.22 12.08 20.06
C MET A 42 7.57 13.55 19.81
N SER A 43 6.57 14.40 19.59
CA SER A 43 6.77 15.83 19.33
C SER A 43 7.45 16.54 20.51
N LYS A 44 7.18 16.12 21.75
CA LYS A 44 7.89 16.63 22.94
C LYS A 44 9.37 16.23 22.99
N ILE A 45 9.72 15.08 22.43
CA ILE A 45 11.10 14.56 22.40
C ILE A 45 11.86 15.23 21.24
N THR A 46 11.24 15.34 20.07
CA THR A 46 11.85 15.94 18.87
C THR A 46 11.84 17.47 18.90
N GLY A 47 11.01 18.08 19.75
CA GLY A 47 10.80 19.53 19.80
C GLY A 47 9.90 20.06 18.69
N GLU A 48 9.28 19.17 17.90
CA GLU A 48 8.36 19.55 16.84
C GLU A 48 7.00 19.99 17.39
N LYS A 49 6.35 20.93 16.69
CA LYS A 49 4.99 21.36 17.05
C LYS A 49 3.98 20.34 16.52
N PRO A 50 3.07 19.81 17.36
CA PRO A 50 2.02 18.91 16.91
C PRO A 50 0.94 19.70 16.15
N ASP A 51 1.17 19.90 14.86
CA ASP A 51 0.24 20.57 13.94
C ASP A 51 -0.35 19.56 12.94
N LEU A 52 -1.42 19.95 12.23
CA LEU A 52 -2.07 19.14 11.21
C LEU A 52 -1.08 18.64 10.14
N LYS A 53 -0.05 19.44 9.83
CA LYS A 53 1.00 19.07 8.87
C LYS A 53 1.75 17.81 9.29
N LEU A 54 2.07 17.67 10.58
CA LEU A 54 2.76 16.49 11.11
C LEU A 54 1.91 15.23 10.91
N PHE A 55 0.61 15.32 11.23
CA PHE A 55 -0.31 14.21 11.01
C PHE A 55 -0.44 13.85 9.52
N GLN A 56 -0.51 14.84 8.64
CA GLN A 56 -0.58 14.60 7.19
C GLN A 56 0.68 13.90 6.68
N GLU A 57 1.86 14.34 7.11
CA GLU A 57 3.13 13.71 6.74
C GLU A 57 3.20 12.25 7.20
N GLU A 58 2.79 11.97 8.43
CA GLU A 58 2.70 10.60 8.95
C GLU A 58 1.69 9.74 8.19
N PHE A 59 0.53 10.28 7.83
CA PHE A 59 -0.45 9.58 7.00
C PHE A 59 0.03 9.32 5.57
N ILE A 60 0.79 10.26 4.98
CA ILE A 60 1.41 10.10 3.66
C ILE A 60 2.50 9.02 3.72
N ARG A 61 3.33 9.02 4.77
CA ARG A 61 4.39 8.03 4.94
C ARG A 61 3.84 6.61 5.13
N THR A 62 2.75 6.49 5.88
CA THR A 62 2.11 5.19 6.14
C THR A 62 1.31 4.69 4.93
N ASN A 63 0.47 5.52 4.32
CA ASN A 63 -0.47 5.10 3.27
C ASN A 63 0.03 5.35 1.83
N GLY A 64 0.89 6.34 1.61
CA GLY A 64 1.37 6.79 0.30
C GLY A 64 2.43 5.91 -0.34
N ARG A 65 2.45 4.62 -0.01
CA ARG A 65 3.44 3.69 -0.51
C ARG A 65 3.14 3.29 -1.93
N ARG A 66 4.22 3.19 -2.70
CA ARG A 66 4.18 2.72 -4.07
C ARG A 66 5.13 1.56 -4.21
N THR A 67 4.67 0.53 -4.88
CA THR A 67 5.58 -0.50 -5.40
C THR A 67 6.48 0.18 -6.43
N PRO A 68 7.81 0.04 -6.31
CA PRO A 68 8.69 0.55 -7.34
C PRO A 68 8.45 -0.18 -8.68
N PRO A 69 8.90 0.38 -9.81
CA PRO A 69 8.80 -0.30 -11.10
C PRO A 69 9.58 -1.63 -11.06
N LEU A 70 8.84 -2.73 -11.16
CA LEU A 70 9.40 -4.07 -11.31
C LEU A 70 9.92 -4.26 -12.75
N PRO A 71 11.01 -5.02 -12.99
CA PRO A 71 11.85 -5.75 -12.03
C PRO A 71 13.04 -4.92 -11.48
N VAL A 72 13.09 -3.62 -11.75
CA VAL A 72 14.31 -2.80 -11.64
C VAL A 72 14.76 -2.58 -10.18
N LEU A 73 13.84 -2.67 -9.22
CA LEU A 73 14.10 -2.41 -7.80
C LEU A 73 13.55 -3.53 -6.93
N ASN A 74 14.33 -3.94 -5.93
CA ASN A 74 13.94 -4.95 -4.94
C ASN A 74 12.78 -4.43 -4.08
N THR A 75 11.62 -5.05 -4.18
CA THR A 75 10.42 -4.74 -3.40
C THR A 75 10.59 -5.03 -1.91
N GLU A 76 11.30 -6.10 -1.56
CA GLU A 76 11.53 -6.52 -0.17
C GLU A 76 12.26 -5.45 0.66
N GLN A 77 13.24 -4.76 0.07
CA GLN A 77 13.97 -3.69 0.76
C GLN A 77 13.07 -2.47 1.01
N HIS A 78 12.14 -2.20 0.10
CA HIS A 78 11.19 -1.10 0.24
C HIS A 78 10.12 -1.38 1.31
N ASP A 79 9.69 -2.63 1.43
CA ASP A 79 8.72 -3.03 2.46
C ASP A 79 9.31 -3.02 3.88
N LYS A 80 10.62 -3.28 4.01
CA LYS A 80 11.37 -3.18 5.28
C LYS A 80 11.54 -1.74 5.81
N LEU A 81 11.30 -0.71 4.98
CA LEU A 81 11.50 0.70 5.37
C LEU A 81 10.49 1.24 6.38
N VAL A 82 9.36 0.55 6.60
CA VAL A 82 8.36 1.03 7.57
C VAL A 82 7.92 -0.07 8.54
N PRO A 83 7.99 0.17 9.87
CA PRO A 83 7.67 -0.83 10.88
C PRO A 83 6.29 -1.47 10.65
N PRO A 84 6.20 -2.81 10.60
CA PRO A 84 4.96 -3.52 10.25
C PRO A 84 3.81 -3.20 11.20
N VAL A 85 4.10 -2.95 12.48
CA VAL A 85 3.10 -2.64 13.52
C VAL A 85 2.41 -1.30 13.25
N MET A 86 3.18 -0.24 12.97
CA MET A 86 2.60 1.08 12.70
C MET A 86 1.76 1.08 11.42
N ASN A 87 2.14 0.23 10.47
CA ASN A 87 1.42 0.05 9.21
C ASN A 87 0.06 -0.58 9.45
N ALA A 88 0.02 -1.68 10.20
CA ALA A 88 -1.21 -2.37 10.53
C ALA A 88 -2.19 -1.46 11.30
N LEU A 89 -1.68 -0.60 12.17
CA LEU A 89 -2.48 0.31 12.98
C LEU A 89 -2.97 1.55 12.20
N CYS A 90 -2.21 2.04 11.22
CA CYS A 90 -2.49 3.30 10.53
C CYS A 90 -3.07 3.18 9.14
N ASP A 91 -3.25 1.95 8.65
CA ASP A 91 -3.76 1.70 7.31
C ASP A 91 -5.19 2.23 7.14
N ASN A 92 -5.43 2.95 6.06
CA ASN A 92 -6.72 3.57 5.76
C ASN A 92 -7.72 2.64 5.04
N ASP A 93 -7.34 1.39 4.78
CA ASP A 93 -8.15 0.35 4.15
C ASP A 93 -8.66 0.70 2.73
N ALA A 94 -8.12 1.75 2.09
CA ALA A 94 -8.53 2.17 0.75
C ALA A 94 -8.26 1.09 -0.31
N THR A 95 -7.23 0.27 -0.09
CA THR A 95 -6.86 -0.85 -0.97
C THR A 95 -7.93 -1.94 -1.01
N LYS A 96 -8.79 -2.06 0.01
CA LYS A 96 -9.86 -3.06 0.03
C LYS A 96 -10.98 -2.76 -0.95
N ILE A 97 -11.16 -1.48 -1.29
CA ILE A 97 -12.29 -0.98 -2.08
C ILE A 97 -11.88 -0.74 -3.54
N SER A 98 -10.64 -0.33 -3.77
CA SER A 98 -10.12 -0.03 -5.11
C SER A 98 -8.95 -0.93 -5.45
N ALA A 99 -9.17 -1.82 -6.43
CA ALA A 99 -8.12 -2.68 -7.00
C ALA A 99 -6.93 -1.87 -7.54
N ARG A 100 -7.19 -0.68 -8.11
CA ARG A 100 -6.12 0.22 -8.56
C ARG A 100 -5.28 0.72 -7.39
N ALA A 101 -5.90 1.09 -6.27
CA ALA A 101 -5.17 1.51 -5.08
C ALA A 101 -4.33 0.35 -4.50
N GLN A 102 -4.86 -0.88 -4.54
CA GLN A 102 -4.14 -2.10 -4.18
C GLN A 102 -2.93 -2.32 -5.09
N HIS A 103 -3.09 -2.25 -6.42
CA HIS A 103 -1.99 -2.41 -7.37
C HIS A 103 -0.94 -1.29 -7.28
N VAL A 104 -1.32 -0.07 -6.92
CA VAL A 104 -0.33 1.01 -6.70
C VAL A 104 0.56 0.69 -5.50
N ARG A 105 -0.02 0.08 -4.45
CA ARG A 105 0.69 -0.20 -3.20
C ARG A 105 1.51 -1.48 -3.22
N TYR A 106 1.00 -2.53 -3.85
CA TYR A 106 1.63 -3.86 -3.86
C TYR A 106 2.06 -4.34 -5.26
N GLY A 107 1.52 -3.77 -6.34
CA GLY A 107 1.58 -4.37 -7.67
C GLY A 107 0.44 -5.38 -7.87
N SER A 108 0.20 -5.78 -9.12
CA SER A 108 -0.73 -6.87 -9.41
C SER A 108 -0.07 -8.22 -9.13
N SER A 109 -0.82 -9.20 -8.59
CA SER A 109 -0.35 -10.59 -8.37
C SER A 109 0.35 -11.14 -9.61
N MET A 110 -0.26 -10.97 -10.78
CA MET A 110 0.28 -11.48 -12.03
C MET A 110 1.66 -10.89 -12.35
N THR A 111 1.82 -9.58 -12.18
CA THR A 111 3.09 -8.89 -12.47
C THR A 111 4.19 -9.33 -11.52
N GLN A 112 3.86 -9.56 -10.25
CA GLN A 112 4.82 -10.08 -9.26
C GLN A 112 5.30 -11.48 -9.66
N HIS A 113 4.39 -12.42 -9.91
CA HIS A 113 4.72 -13.79 -10.33
C HIS A 113 5.59 -13.83 -11.60
N ILE A 114 5.28 -12.99 -12.60
CA ILE A 114 6.10 -12.90 -13.84
C ILE A 114 7.50 -12.36 -13.53
N VAL A 115 7.60 -11.37 -12.64
CA VAL A 115 8.88 -10.79 -12.23
C VAL A 115 9.71 -11.79 -11.44
N ASP A 116 9.09 -12.55 -10.53
CA ASP A 116 9.78 -13.57 -9.74
C ASP A 116 10.31 -14.71 -10.62
N ALA A 117 9.58 -15.11 -11.66
CA ALA A 117 10.09 -16.02 -12.68
C ALA A 117 11.25 -15.41 -13.49
N GLY A 118 11.15 -14.12 -13.84
CA GLY A 118 12.21 -13.40 -14.57
C GLY A 118 13.49 -13.18 -13.75
N LEU A 119 13.37 -13.09 -12.42
CA LEU A 119 14.46 -13.03 -11.46
C LEU A 119 14.96 -14.41 -11.03
N PHE A 120 14.42 -15.49 -11.60
CA PHE A 120 14.75 -16.88 -11.26
C PHE A 120 14.52 -17.24 -9.78
N ARG A 121 13.60 -16.53 -9.11
CA ARG A 121 13.16 -16.86 -7.74
C ARG A 121 12.17 -18.02 -7.74
N GLU A 122 11.41 -18.16 -8.82
CA GLU A 122 10.45 -19.24 -9.04
C GLU A 122 10.79 -20.05 -10.30
N SER A 123 10.35 -21.31 -10.32
CA SER A 123 10.43 -22.12 -11.53
C SER A 123 9.30 -21.75 -12.50
N ILE A 124 9.63 -21.65 -13.79
CA ILE A 124 8.66 -21.39 -14.88
C ILE A 124 7.40 -22.29 -14.81
N PRO A 125 7.49 -23.63 -14.59
CA PRO A 125 6.29 -24.46 -14.49
C PRO A 125 5.43 -24.11 -13.26
N TYR A 126 6.05 -23.72 -12.15
CA TYR A 126 5.34 -23.30 -10.94
C TYR A 126 4.63 -21.96 -11.14
N THR A 127 5.32 -20.97 -11.71
CA THR A 127 4.72 -19.66 -12.03
C THR A 127 3.54 -19.83 -12.99
N ARG A 128 3.63 -20.73 -13.99
CA ARG A 128 2.50 -21.01 -14.89
C ARG A 128 1.27 -21.55 -14.15
N MET A 129 1.44 -22.32 -13.08
CA MET A 129 0.34 -22.79 -12.23
C MET A 129 -0.31 -21.62 -11.46
N LEU A 130 0.51 -20.72 -10.89
CA LEU A 130 0.04 -19.55 -10.14
C LEU A 130 -0.67 -18.52 -11.01
N LEU A 131 -0.23 -18.37 -12.27
CA LEU A 131 -0.85 -17.48 -13.27
C LEU A 131 -2.24 -17.93 -13.75
N SER A 132 -2.77 -19.04 -13.24
CA SER A 132 -4.16 -19.42 -13.47
C SER A 132 -5.11 -18.33 -12.97
N SER A 133 -6.12 -17.98 -13.77
CA SER A 133 -7.09 -16.93 -13.45
C SER A 133 -7.82 -17.17 -12.12
N GLN A 134 -8.07 -18.44 -11.76
CA GLN A 134 -8.69 -18.81 -10.49
C GLN A 134 -7.78 -18.54 -9.30
N ASN A 135 -6.47 -18.77 -9.46
CA ASN A 135 -5.48 -18.53 -8.41
C ASN A 135 -5.27 -17.03 -8.21
N LEU A 136 -5.07 -16.28 -9.31
CA LEU A 136 -4.95 -14.83 -9.27
C LEU A 136 -6.17 -14.17 -8.62
N LEU A 137 -7.39 -14.62 -8.95
CA LEU A 137 -8.61 -14.10 -8.33
C LEU A 137 -8.66 -14.38 -6.82
N ARG A 138 -8.33 -15.60 -6.40
CA ARG A 138 -8.28 -15.97 -4.98
C ARG A 138 -7.26 -15.13 -4.21
N GLU A 139 -6.08 -14.93 -4.79
CA GLU A 139 -5.04 -14.10 -4.20
C GLU A 139 -5.47 -12.64 -4.07
N GLU A 140 -6.04 -12.05 -5.13
CA GLU A 140 -6.45 -10.64 -5.09
C GLU A 140 -7.58 -10.40 -4.09
N ILE A 141 -8.52 -11.35 -3.97
CA ILE A 141 -9.55 -11.32 -2.91
C ILE A 141 -8.90 -11.44 -1.53
N ALA A 142 -8.02 -12.42 -1.32
CA ALA A 142 -7.35 -12.63 -0.03
C ALA A 142 -6.49 -11.41 0.38
N ARG A 143 -5.82 -10.75 -0.57
CA ARG A 143 -5.09 -9.49 -0.35
C ARG A 143 -6.02 -8.35 0.03
N SER A 144 -7.16 -8.21 -0.65
CA SER A 144 -8.15 -7.18 -0.34
C SER A 144 -8.75 -7.37 1.05
N GLU A 145 -9.00 -8.61 1.46
CA GLU A 145 -9.58 -8.92 2.78
C GLU A 145 -8.53 -8.91 3.90
N ARG A 146 -7.23 -9.02 3.56
CA ARG A 146 -6.10 -9.29 4.46
C ARG A 146 -6.22 -10.64 5.18
N THR A 147 -6.72 -11.64 4.47
CA THR A 147 -6.85 -13.03 4.95
C THR A 147 -5.69 -13.92 4.50
N MET A 148 -4.69 -13.35 3.80
CA MET A 148 -3.46 -14.08 3.51
C MET A 148 -2.81 -14.55 4.81
N VAL A 149 -2.57 -15.86 4.89
CA VAL A 149 -1.82 -16.47 5.99
C VAL A 149 -0.44 -15.81 6.00
N PRO A 150 -0.02 -15.19 7.11
CA PRO A 150 1.36 -14.74 7.22
C PRO A 150 2.26 -15.93 6.95
N ASN A 151 3.27 -15.78 6.09
CA ASN A 151 4.32 -16.79 6.06
C ASN A 151 4.82 -16.95 7.50
N PRO A 152 5.00 -18.20 7.98
CA PRO A 152 5.73 -18.40 9.21
C PRO A 152 7.07 -17.65 9.10
N PRO A 153 7.60 -17.10 10.20
CA PRO A 153 8.92 -16.47 10.18
C PRO A 153 9.88 -17.44 9.50
N ASP A 154 10.70 -16.93 8.57
CA ASP A 154 11.72 -17.73 7.91
C ASP A 154 12.56 -18.41 9.00
N ASP A 155 12.76 -19.72 8.91
CA ASP A 155 13.46 -20.54 9.91
C ASP A 155 14.95 -20.12 10.13
N ASP A 156 15.41 -19.08 9.44
CA ASP A 156 16.79 -18.56 9.44
C ASP A 156 16.99 -17.29 10.30
N GLU A 157 15.99 -16.83 11.07
CA GLU A 157 16.18 -15.79 12.10
C GLU A 157 16.59 -16.40 13.46
N GLU A 158 17.76 -17.05 13.52
CA GLU A 158 18.55 -17.29 14.76
C GLU A 158 19.83 -16.46 14.80
#